data_AF-A0A2H9MLM1-F1
#
_entry.id   AF-A0A2H9MLM1-F1
#
_cell.length_a   1.000
_cell.length_b   1.000
_cell.length_c   1.000
_cell.angle_alpha   90.00
_cell.angle_beta   90.00
_cell.angle_gamma   90.00
#
_symmetry.space_group_name_H-M   'P 1'
#
loop_
_entity.id
_entity.type
_entity.pdbx_description
1 polymer ?
#
loop_
_entity_poly.entity_id
_entity_poly.type
_entity_poly.pdbx_seq_one_letter_code
_entity_poly.pdbx_strand_id
1 'polypeptide(L)'
;MINENDTVVLIDEKGRKTLVRIGEGIKKVRRLGVFDPGKLKEKKIGEKTRIGNREFIIMRPSVVDKIETIERKAQIILPKDSALIILYCDVKNGDTIIEAGAG
;
A
#
# COMPACT_ATOMS: atom_id res chain seq x y z
N MET A 1 6.74 -14.90 2.55
CA MET A 1 8.00 -14.43 1.94
C MET A 1 7.71 -13.14 1.18
N ILE A 2 8.65 -12.20 1.18
CA ILE A 2 8.56 -10.93 0.46
C ILE A 2 9.44 -11.06 -0.78
N ASN A 3 8.86 -10.85 -1.96
CA ASN A 3 9.53 -11.07 -3.24
C ASN A 3 9.84 -9.76 -3.98
N GLU A 4 10.68 -9.83 -5.01
CA GLU A 4 10.88 -8.72 -5.95
C GLU A 4 9.53 -8.29 -6.56
N ASN A 5 9.34 -6.98 -6.78
CA ASN A 5 8.10 -6.38 -7.26
C ASN A 5 6.86 -6.49 -6.34
N ASP A 6 6.95 -7.15 -5.18
CA ASP A 6 5.88 -7.09 -4.20
C ASP A 6 5.65 -5.65 -3.73
N THR A 7 4.44 -5.34 -3.30
CA THR A 7 4.16 -4.12 -2.56
C THR A 7 3.84 -4.48 -1.11
N VAL A 8 4.52 -3.83 -0.18
CA VAL A 8 4.28 -3.96 1.27
C VAL A 8 3.79 -2.63 1.84
N VAL A 9 3.07 -2.69 2.95
CA VAL A 9 2.77 -1.50 3.76
C VAL A 9 3.64 -1.53 5.02
N LEU A 10 4.32 -0.42 5.27
CA LEU A 10 5.04 -0.18 6.52
C LEU A 10 4.16 0.66 7.43
N ILE A 11 3.93 0.15 8.64
CA ILE A 11 3.10 0.81 9.66
C ILE A 11 4.01 1.24 10.80
N ASP A 12 4.09 2.53 11.07
CA ASP A 12 4.91 3.04 12.18
C ASP A 12 4.19 2.92 13.54
N GLU A 13 4.89 3.25 14.62
CA GLU A 13 4.36 3.22 16.00
C GLU A 13 3.13 4.11 16.21
N LYS A 14 2.89 5.10 15.33
CA LYS A 14 1.72 5.97 15.37
C LYS A 14 0.60 5.50 14.42
N GLY A 15 0.73 4.30 13.85
CA GLY A 15 -0.22 3.74 12.89
C GLY A 15 -0.15 4.38 11.49
N ARG A 16 0.85 5.22 11.21
CA ARG A 16 0.96 5.85 9.89
C ARG A 16 1.48 4.84 8.88
N LYS A 17 0.77 4.76 7.77
CA LYS A 17 1.03 3.79 6.70
C LYS A 17 1.84 4.40 5.57
N THR A 18 2.78 3.63 5.04
CA THR A 18 3.54 3.97 3.83
C THR A 18 3.66 2.75 2.94
N LEU A 19 3.16 2.84 1.70
CA LEU A 19 3.39 1.78 0.71
C LEU A 19 4.80 1.85 0.15
N VAL A 20 5.40 0.66 0.02
CA VAL A 20 6.73 0.48 -0.54
C VAL A 20 6.67 -0.64 -1.55
N ARG A 21 7.08 -0.35 -2.78
CA ARG A 21 7.32 -1.36 -3.80
C ARG A 21 8.73 -1.92 -3.63
N ILE A 22 8.82 -3.23 -3.45
CA ILE A 22 10.09 -3.95 -3.32
C ILE A 22 10.81 -3.89 -4.65
N GLY A 23 12.08 -3.51 -4.57
CA GLY A 23 13.04 -3.64 -5.65
C GLY A 23 14.40 -3.14 -5.22
N GLU A 24 15.40 -3.46 -6.03
CA GLU A 24 16.79 -3.18 -5.72
C GLU A 24 17.12 -1.68 -5.84
N GLY A 25 18.17 -1.29 -5.11
CA GLY A 25 18.72 0.05 -5.16
C GLY A 25 18.09 1.02 -4.17
N ILE A 26 18.82 2.10 -3.91
CA ILE A 26 18.41 3.13 -2.96
C ILE A 26 17.28 3.98 -3.55
N LYS A 27 16.14 4.06 -2.84
CA LYS A 27 14.98 4.86 -3.24
C LYS A 27 14.66 5.91 -2.18
N LYS A 28 14.26 7.10 -2.65
CA LYS A 28 13.65 8.12 -1.79
C LYS A 28 12.17 7.82 -1.66
N VAL A 29 11.74 7.44 -0.47
CA VAL A 29 10.35 7.16 -0.15
C VAL A 29 9.79 8.24 0.78
N ARG A 30 8.62 8.77 0.43
CA ARG A 30 7.93 9.80 1.21
C ARG A 30 7.79 9.34 2.67
N ARG A 31 8.09 10.23 3.64
CA ARG A 31 8.08 9.99 5.11
C ARG A 31 9.15 9.02 5.66
N LEU A 32 9.72 8.15 4.85
CA LEU A 32 10.76 7.19 5.23
C LEU A 32 12.18 7.70 4.95
N GLY A 33 12.32 8.64 4.00
CA GLY A 33 13.62 9.13 3.58
C GLY A 33 14.24 8.23 2.52
N VAL A 34 15.56 8.09 2.55
CA VAL A 34 16.33 7.35 1.55
C VAL A 34 16.73 6.00 2.13
N PHE A 35 16.27 4.91 1.53
CA PHE A 35 16.64 3.55 1.94
C PHE A 35 16.54 2.57 0.76
N ASP A 36 17.10 1.38 0.90
CA ASP A 36 17.01 0.31 -0.09
C ASP A 36 15.85 -0.66 0.27
N PRO A 37 14.74 -0.68 -0.49
CA PRO A 37 13.63 -1.59 -0.27
C PRO A 37 14.00 -3.07 -0.45
N GLY A 38 15.06 -3.39 -1.18
CA GLY A 38 15.56 -4.75 -1.36
C GLY A 38 15.90 -5.44 -0.05
N LYS A 39 16.34 -4.68 0.97
CA LYS A 39 16.60 -5.19 2.33
C LYS A 39 15.37 -5.78 3.02
N LEU A 40 14.16 -5.45 2.56
CA LEU A 40 12.93 -6.02 3.12
C LEU A 40 12.67 -7.45 2.64
N LYS A 41 13.36 -7.95 1.61
CA LYS A 41 13.23 -9.35 1.15
C LYS A 41 13.68 -10.36 2.20
N GLU A 42 14.64 -9.97 3.05
CA GLU A 42 15.16 -10.79 4.16
C GLU A 42 14.18 -10.87 5.34
N LYS A 43 13.11 -10.08 5.31
CA LYS A 43 12.13 -9.96 6.39
C LYS A 43 10.86 -10.74 6.11
N LYS A 44 10.10 -11.01 7.16
CA LYS A 44 8.78 -11.66 7.07
C LYS A 44 7.65 -10.65 7.23
N ILE A 45 6.50 -10.97 6.64
CA ILE A 45 5.26 -10.26 6.93
C ILE A 45 4.91 -10.46 8.41
N GLY A 46 4.51 -9.39 9.09
CA GLY A 46 4.29 -9.32 10.53
C GLY A 46 5.54 -8.99 11.34
N GLU A 47 6.73 -8.98 10.73
CA GLU A 47 7.98 -8.67 11.42
C GLU A 47 8.15 -7.15 11.60
N LYS A 48 8.79 -6.77 12.72
CA LYS A 48 9.28 -5.41 12.93
C LYS A 48 10.58 -5.18 12.17
N THR A 49 10.73 -3.99 11.61
CA THR A 49 11.96 -3.53 10.97
C THR A 49 12.26 -2.10 11.37
N ARG A 50 13.54 -1.73 11.37
CA ARG A 50 14.00 -0.37 11.67
C ARG A 50 14.50 0.28 10.39
N ILE A 51 13.97 1.45 10.08
CA ILE A 51 14.43 2.28 8.95
C ILE A 51 14.81 3.65 9.50
N GLY A 52 16.10 3.95 9.47
CA GLY A 52 16.68 5.10 10.19
C GLY A 52 16.42 4.98 11.70
N ASN A 53 15.81 6.01 12.28
CA ASN A 53 15.52 6.05 13.71
C ASN A 53 14.09 5.60 14.08
N ARG A 54 13.32 5.06 13.13
CA ARG A 54 11.92 4.67 13.34
C ARG A 54 11.72 3.16 13.18
N GLU A 55 10.85 2.58 14.01
CA GLU A 55 10.37 1.21 13.86
C GLU A 55 9.09 1.14 13.04
N PHE A 56 8.95 0.05 12.28
CA PHE A 56 7.79 -0.25 11.45
C PHE A 56 7.44 -1.73 11.55
N ILE A 57 6.16 -2.05 11.39
CA ILE A 57 5.69 -3.42 11.13
C ILE A 57 5.47 -3.57 9.63
N ILE A 58 5.97 -4.66 9.04
CA ILE A 58 5.82 -4.95 7.62
C ILE A 58 4.57 -5.79 7.39
N MET A 59 3.61 -5.30 6.62
CA MET A 59 2.36 -6.00 6.35
C MET A 59 2.08 -6.12 4.84
N ARG A 60 1.22 -7.07 4.46
CA ARG A 60 0.63 -7.07 3.12
C ARG A 60 -0.42 -5.97 3.05
N PRO A 61 -0.41 -5.13 2.01
CA PRO A 61 -1.35 -4.02 1.92
C PRO A 61 -2.75 -4.53 1.56
N SER A 62 -3.73 -4.11 2.35
CA SER A 62 -5.15 -4.21 2.00
C SER A 62 -5.52 -3.22 0.89
N VAL A 63 -6.72 -3.36 0.33
CA VAL A 63 -7.28 -2.37 -0.60
C VAL A 63 -7.40 -1.00 0.06
N VAL A 64 -7.79 -0.95 1.34
CA VAL A 64 -7.87 0.29 2.12
C VAL A 64 -6.50 0.96 2.23
N ASP A 65 -5.45 0.19 2.53
CA ASP A 65 -4.09 0.74 2.61
C ASP A 65 -3.66 1.38 1.29
N LYS A 66 -4.01 0.76 0.15
CA LYS A 66 -3.75 1.30 -1.18
C LYS A 66 -4.49 2.61 -1.42
N ILE A 67 -5.78 2.68 -1.10
CA ILE A 67 -6.60 3.89 -1.26
C ILE A 67 -6.10 5.02 -0.35
N GLU A 68 -5.72 4.73 0.89
CA GLU A 68 -5.28 5.75 1.86
C GLU A 68 -3.89 6.32 1.55
N THR A 69 -3.03 5.56 0.87
CA THR A 69 -1.63 5.94 0.67
C THR A 69 -1.30 6.36 -0.76
N ILE A 70 -2.21 6.17 -1.71
CA ILE A 70 -2.04 6.58 -3.10
C ILE A 70 -1.67 8.06 -3.21
N GLU A 71 -0.78 8.36 -4.16
CA GLU A 71 -0.53 9.74 -4.55
C GLU A 71 -1.71 10.24 -5.38
N ARG A 72 -2.47 11.18 -4.82
CA ARG A 72 -3.66 11.72 -5.46
C ARG A 72 -3.28 12.69 -6.57
N LYS A 73 -3.72 12.38 -7.79
CA LYS A 73 -3.67 13.31 -8.94
C LYS A 73 -5.01 13.98 -9.21
N ALA A 74 -6.10 13.33 -8.78
CA ALA A 74 -7.44 13.89 -8.71
C ALA A 74 -8.09 13.51 -7.37
N GLN A 75 -9.38 13.86 -7.22
CA GLN A 75 -10.15 13.48 -6.05
C GLN A 75 -10.56 12.01 -6.16
N ILE A 76 -10.24 11.23 -5.13
CA ILE A 76 -10.48 9.79 -5.11
C ILE A 76 -11.77 9.42 -4.37
N ILE A 77 -12.33 8.25 -4.70
CA ILE A 77 -13.39 7.59 -3.93
C ILE A 77 -12.77 6.90 -2.71
N LEU A 78 -13.28 7.23 -1.52
CA LEU A 78 -12.81 6.67 -0.25
C LEU A 78 -13.47 5.30 0.05
N PRO A 79 -12.88 4.48 0.95
CA PRO A 79 -13.35 3.11 1.19
C PRO A 79 -14.83 2.98 1.52
N LYS A 80 -15.38 3.94 2.27
CA LYS A 80 -16.81 3.98 2.62
C LYS A 80 -17.69 4.01 1.37
N ASP A 81 -17.38 4.89 0.44
CA ASP A 81 -18.20 5.11 -0.75
C ASP A 81 -17.95 4.02 -1.79
N SER A 82 -16.71 3.56 -1.95
CA SER A 82 -16.40 2.44 -2.85
C SER A 82 -17.12 1.15 -2.44
N ALA A 83 -17.24 0.89 -1.13
CA ALA A 83 -17.98 -0.27 -0.64
C ALA A 83 -19.47 -0.18 -0.98
N LEU A 84 -20.08 1.00 -0.84
CA LEU A 84 -21.48 1.23 -1.19
C LEU A 84 -21.70 1.10 -2.71
N ILE A 85 -20.80 1.63 -3.54
CA ILE A 85 -20.91 1.51 -5.00
C ILE A 85 -20.91 0.04 -5.43
N ILE A 86 -19.94 -0.75 -4.93
CA ILE A 86 -19.85 -2.18 -5.23
C ILE A 86 -21.15 -2.91 -4.85
N LEU A 87 -21.69 -2.61 -3.66
CA LEU A 87 -22.91 -3.23 -3.16
C LEU A 87 -24.14 -2.84 -4.00
N TYR A 88 -24.35 -1.55 -4.26
CA TYR A 88 -25.53 -1.07 -4.99
C TYR A 88 -25.51 -1.40 -6.48
N CYS A 89 -24.32 -1.60 -7.07
CA CYS A 89 -24.18 -2.08 -8.43
C CYS A 89 -24.27 -3.61 -8.56
N ASP A 90 -24.48 -4.34 -7.46
CA ASP A 90 -24.53 -5.82 -7.42
C ASP A 90 -23.32 -6.49 -8.10
N VAL A 91 -22.13 -5.92 -7.86
CA VAL A 91 -20.89 -6.40 -8.47
C VAL A 91 -20.53 -7.78 -7.91
N LYS A 92 -20.37 -8.76 -8.80
CA LYS A 92 -20.04 -10.14 -8.47
C LYS A 92 -19.00 -10.73 -9.43
N ASN A 93 -18.47 -11.90 -9.06
CA ASN A 93 -17.49 -12.60 -9.89
C ASN A 93 -18.08 -12.91 -11.27
N GLY A 94 -17.37 -12.54 -12.33
CA GLY A 94 -17.79 -12.73 -13.72
C GLY A 94 -18.47 -11.52 -14.36
N ASP A 95 -18.83 -10.50 -13.58
CA ASP A 95 -19.42 -9.28 -14.15
C ASP A 95 -18.40 -8.51 -15.01
N THR A 96 -18.90 -7.89 -16.08
CA THR A 96 -18.16 -6.89 -16.85
C THR A 96 -18.52 -5.51 -16.33
N ILE A 97 -17.53 -4.78 -15.81
CA ILE A 97 -17.72 -3.46 -15.21
C ILE A 97 -17.22 -2.38 -16.18
N ILE A 98 -18.02 -1.34 -16.38
CA ILE A 98 -17.64 -0.13 -17.11
C ILE A 98 -17.40 0.99 -16.10
N GLU A 99 -16.19 1.53 -16.10
CA GLU A 99 -15.80 2.71 -15.33
C GLU A 99 -15.42 3.85 -16.29
N ALA A 100 -15.90 5.06 -16.03
CA ALA A 100 -15.55 6.25 -16.80
C ALA A 100 -15.19 7.40 -15.85
N GLY A 101 -14.03 8.01 -16.08
CA GLY A 101 -13.41 8.97 -15.17
C GLY A 101 -12.41 8.31 -14.22
N ALA A 102 -11.25 7.92 -14.74
CA ALA A 102 -10.23 7.16 -14.00
C ALA A 102 -9.39 7.98 -12.98
N GLY A 103 -9.77 9.25 -12.77
CA GLY A 103 -9.01 10.21 -11.95
C GLY A 103 -8.98 9.84 -10.48
#